data_AF-A0A3E1KTA9-F1
#
_entry.id   AF-A0A3E1KTA9-F1
#
_cell.length_a   1.000
_cell.length_b   1.000
_cell.length_c   1.000
_cell.angle_alpha   90.00
_cell.angle_beta   90.00
_cell.angle_gamma   90.00
#
_symmetry.space_group_name_H-M   'P 1'
#
loop_
_entity.id
_entity.type
_entity.pdbx_description
1 polymer ?
#
loop_
_entity_poly.entity_id
_entity_poly.type
_entity_poly.pdbx_seq_one_letter_code
_entity_poly.pdbx_strand_id
1 'polypeptide(L)'
;MANANNITKRVYENVMNAHLHQIELVGLELEHASGVRAIAADTAMREHGGREHFDADLLLEAVDDLVGNDRLFESYDSEANPKQTDFALGYGLPFESLDAYLDLHELFGKEWLMLTMMEYAKRLAEGELRGAGMLQATEPVRRAREGFERARAAEFECYLAPVKLRVAAAMAAANI
;
A
#
# COMPACT_ATOMS: atom_id res chain seq x y z
N MET A 1 -8.58 35.34 16.53
CA MET A 1 -8.80 34.17 15.65
C MET A 1 -7.69 33.97 14.61
N ALA A 2 -7.05 35.02 14.05
CA ALA A 2 -5.94 34.85 13.09
C ALA A 2 -4.66 34.15 13.65
N ASN A 3 -4.32 34.37 14.92
CA ASN A 3 -3.10 33.80 15.52
C ASN A 3 -3.17 32.27 15.71
N ALA A 4 -4.34 31.74 16.08
CA ALA A 4 -4.54 30.30 16.25
C ALA A 4 -4.42 29.54 14.91
N ASN A 5 -4.96 30.09 13.82
CA ASN A 5 -4.84 29.49 12.49
C ASN A 5 -3.38 29.42 12.01
N ASN A 6 -2.56 30.44 12.31
CA ASN A 6 -1.14 30.43 11.96
C ASN A 6 -0.34 29.40 12.77
N ILE A 7 -0.69 29.20 14.05
CA ILE A 7 -0.05 28.19 14.89
C ILE A 7 -0.42 26.79 14.41
N THR A 8 -1.71 26.52 14.16
CA THR A 8 -2.16 25.20 13.66
C THR A 8 -1.53 24.87 12.32
N LYS A 9 -1.48 25.82 11.39
CA LYS A 9 -0.82 25.65 10.09
C LYS A 9 0.66 25.29 10.25
N ARG A 10 1.38 26.01 11.10
CA ARG A 10 2.81 25.78 11.33
C ARG A 10 3.09 24.44 12.02
N VAL A 11 2.25 24.02 12.97
CA VAL A 11 2.35 22.70 13.60
C VAL A 11 2.16 21.61 12.57
N TYR A 12 1.13 21.72 11.73
CA TYR A 12 0.89 20.77 10.65
C TYR A 12 2.07 20.70 9.67
N GLU A 13 2.59 21.84 9.19
CA GLU A 13 3.75 21.87 8.30
C GLU A 13 4.98 21.19 8.93
N ASN A 14 5.24 21.42 10.22
CA ASN A 14 6.34 20.76 10.92
C ASN A 14 6.15 19.24 10.99
N VAL A 15 4.94 18.77 11.30
CA VAL A 15 4.64 17.33 11.37
C VAL A 15 4.77 16.69 9.99
N MET A 16 4.26 17.34 8.94
CA MET A 16 4.39 16.83 7.56
C MET A 16 5.85 16.81 7.10
N ASN A 17 6.66 17.79 7.49
CA ASN A 17 8.08 17.81 7.16
C ASN A 17 8.87 16.73 7.92
N ALA A 18 8.46 16.39 9.14
CA ALA A 18 9.09 15.30 9.90
C ALA A 18 8.85 13.92 9.27
N HIS A 19 7.76 13.75 8.52
CA HIS A 19 7.39 12.51 7.84
C HIS A 19 7.57 12.60 6.31
N LEU A 20 8.38 13.56 5.83
CA LEU A 20 8.55 13.81 4.40
C LEU A 20 9.03 12.56 3.67
N HIS A 21 10.03 11.89 4.21
CA HIS A 21 10.61 10.68 3.62
C HIS A 21 9.58 9.55 3.49
N GLN A 22 8.81 9.27 4.55
CA GLN A 22 7.75 8.26 4.52
C GLN A 22 6.68 8.60 3.49
N ILE A 23 6.26 9.88 3.41
CA ILE A 23 5.26 10.34 2.45
C ILE A 23 5.77 10.15 1.01
N GLU A 24 7.03 10.49 0.74
CA GLU A 24 7.65 10.31 -0.58
C GLU A 24 7.77 8.84 -0.95
N LEU A 25 8.25 7.99 -0.03
CA LEU A 25 8.43 6.57 -0.26
C LEU A 25 7.11 5.88 -0.64
N VAL A 26 6.06 6.09 0.15
CA VAL A 26 4.73 5.52 -0.10
C VAL A 26 4.07 6.17 -1.31
N GLY A 27 4.28 7.46 -1.53
CA GLY A 27 3.77 8.19 -2.70
C GLY A 27 4.32 7.62 -4.01
N LEU A 28 5.63 7.42 -4.09
CA LEU A 28 6.31 6.82 -5.24
C LEU A 28 5.85 5.38 -5.47
N GLU A 29 5.68 4.60 -4.39
CA GLU A 29 5.14 3.24 -4.49
C GLU A 29 3.73 3.24 -5.10
N LEU A 30 2.82 4.06 -4.61
CA LEU A 30 1.45 4.10 -5.13
C LEU A 30 1.38 4.68 -6.55
N GLU A 31 2.22 5.66 -6.88
CA GLU A 31 2.24 6.27 -8.19
C GLU A 31 2.76 5.31 -9.26
N HIS A 32 3.90 4.66 -8.99
CA HIS A 32 4.67 3.97 -10.01
C HIS A 32 4.70 2.44 -9.84
N ALA A 33 4.43 1.92 -8.64
CA ALA A 33 4.28 0.50 -8.35
C ALA A 33 2.79 0.07 -8.41
N SER A 34 2.47 -1.17 -8.01
CA SER A 34 1.08 -1.63 -7.90
C SER A 34 0.40 -1.11 -6.64
N GLY A 35 1.15 -0.87 -5.56
CA GLY A 35 0.62 -0.44 -4.26
C GLY A 35 -0.20 -1.51 -3.53
N VAL A 36 -0.20 -2.76 -4.03
CA VAL A 36 -0.94 -3.88 -3.45
C VAL A 36 -0.52 -4.14 -2.00
N ARG A 37 0.78 -4.03 -1.72
CA ARG A 37 1.35 -4.19 -0.37
C ARG A 37 0.81 -3.15 0.60
N ALA A 38 0.80 -1.88 0.21
CA ALA A 38 0.26 -0.79 1.02
C ALA A 38 -1.24 -1.02 1.35
N ILE A 39 -2.02 -1.60 0.42
CA ILE A 39 -3.42 -1.97 0.66
C ILE A 39 -3.56 -3.18 1.58
N ALA A 40 -2.70 -4.19 1.42
CA ALA A 40 -2.67 -5.34 2.32
C ALA A 40 -2.31 -4.90 3.75
N ALA A 41 -1.33 -4.01 3.90
CA ALA A 41 -0.94 -3.44 5.18
C ALA A 41 -2.07 -2.62 5.81
N ASP A 42 -2.77 -1.78 5.02
CA ASP A 42 -3.98 -1.07 5.46
C ASP A 42 -5.07 -2.04 5.93
N THR A 43 -5.20 -3.20 5.27
CA THR A 43 -6.17 -4.23 5.65
C THR A 43 -5.80 -4.89 6.97
N ALA A 44 -4.55 -5.36 7.11
CA ALA A 44 -4.04 -5.94 8.35
C ALA A 44 -4.16 -4.97 9.54
N MET A 45 -3.76 -3.71 9.35
CA MET A 45 -3.79 -2.70 10.41
C MET A 45 -5.21 -2.29 10.82
N ARG A 46 -6.19 -2.35 9.89
CA ARG A 46 -7.60 -2.11 10.24
C ARG A 46 -8.19 -3.22 11.10
N GLU A 47 -7.76 -4.46 10.86
CA GLU A 47 -8.29 -5.63 11.55
C GLU A 47 -7.62 -5.83 12.91
N HIS A 48 -6.32 -5.58 12.99
CA HIS A 48 -5.52 -5.92 14.17
C HIS A 48 -4.96 -4.71 14.91
N GLY A 49 -4.87 -3.54 14.30
CA GLY A 49 -4.26 -2.34 14.89
C GLY A 49 -2.93 -1.96 14.23
N GLY A 50 -2.32 -0.85 14.66
CA GLY A 50 -1.07 -0.32 14.12
C GLY A 50 0.17 -0.82 14.85
N ARG A 51 1.08 0.11 15.20
CA ARG A 51 2.36 -0.17 15.90
C ARG A 51 2.20 -0.87 17.25
N GLU A 52 1.00 -0.84 17.83
CA GLU A 52 0.69 -1.57 19.06
C GLU A 52 0.52 -3.08 18.85
N HIS A 53 0.41 -3.54 17.60
CA HIS A 53 0.33 -4.97 17.23
C HIS A 53 1.40 -5.41 16.22
N PHE A 54 1.97 -4.47 15.47
CA PHE A 54 2.95 -4.78 14.42
C PHE A 54 4.27 -4.02 14.62
N ASP A 55 5.37 -4.76 14.50
CA ASP A 55 6.61 -4.22 13.94
C ASP A 55 6.68 -4.53 12.43
N ALA A 56 7.74 -4.12 11.77
CA ALA A 56 7.88 -4.32 10.33
C ALA A 56 7.92 -5.82 9.94
N ASP A 57 8.48 -6.68 10.79
CA ASP A 57 8.53 -8.13 10.55
C ASP A 57 7.13 -8.76 10.64
N LEU A 58 6.38 -8.45 11.70
CA LEU A 58 5.02 -8.96 11.87
C LEU A 58 4.06 -8.42 10.82
N LEU A 59 4.24 -7.16 10.40
CA LEU A 59 3.43 -6.59 9.32
C LEU A 59 3.75 -7.27 7.98
N LEU A 60 5.02 -7.61 7.74
CA LEU A 60 5.42 -8.36 6.55
C LEU A 60 4.69 -9.72 6.50
N GLU A 61 4.73 -10.50 7.59
CA GLU A 61 4.03 -11.78 7.67
C GLU A 61 2.52 -11.63 7.41
N ALA A 62 1.87 -10.66 8.05
CA ALA A 62 0.45 -10.41 7.86
C ALA A 62 0.10 -9.98 6.43
N VAL A 63 0.97 -9.21 5.77
CA VAL A 63 0.78 -8.80 4.38
C VAL A 63 0.96 -9.97 3.42
N ASP A 64 1.99 -10.79 3.63
CA ASP A 64 2.24 -11.98 2.81
C ASP A 64 1.07 -12.98 2.91
N ASP A 65 0.55 -13.19 4.12
CA ASP A 65 -0.65 -14.02 4.37
C ASP A 65 -1.90 -13.50 3.65
N LEU A 66 -2.06 -12.17 3.54
CA LEU A 66 -3.22 -11.57 2.88
C LEU A 66 -3.15 -11.60 1.35
N VAL A 67 -1.94 -11.57 0.79
CA VAL A 67 -1.70 -11.51 -0.66
C VAL A 67 -1.45 -12.89 -1.26
N GLY A 68 -1.05 -13.88 -0.44
CA GLY A 68 -0.89 -15.27 -0.85
C GLY A 68 0.35 -15.54 -1.72
N ASN A 69 1.35 -14.65 -1.68
CA ASN A 69 2.55 -14.80 -2.49
C ASN A 69 3.76 -14.12 -1.84
N ASP A 70 4.70 -14.94 -1.36
CA ASP A 70 5.98 -14.58 -0.72
C ASP A 70 6.92 -13.70 -1.58
N ARG A 71 6.49 -13.18 -2.75
CA ARG A 71 7.36 -12.55 -3.75
C ARG A 71 6.80 -11.29 -4.42
N LEU A 72 5.68 -10.74 -3.97
CA LEU A 72 5.20 -9.43 -4.45
C LEU A 72 5.95 -8.28 -3.76
N PHE A 73 7.29 -8.29 -3.84
CA PHE A 73 8.10 -7.19 -3.33
C PHE A 73 8.37 -6.20 -4.43
N GLU A 74 7.80 -5.01 -4.28
CA GLU A 74 8.00 -3.89 -5.17
C GLU A 74 8.96 -2.92 -4.50
N SER A 75 10.13 -2.74 -5.09
CA SER A 75 11.15 -1.80 -4.61
C SER A 75 11.70 -1.00 -5.77
N TYR A 76 11.73 0.32 -5.61
CA TYR A 76 12.32 1.25 -6.57
C TYR A 76 13.85 1.27 -6.45
N ASP A 77 14.36 1.43 -5.22
CA ASP A 77 15.78 1.79 -4.98
C ASP A 77 16.53 0.77 -4.11
N SER A 78 16.29 -0.52 -4.31
CA SER A 78 17.14 -1.54 -3.65
C SER A 78 18.54 -1.52 -4.28
N GLU A 79 19.60 -1.59 -3.48
CA GLU A 79 20.97 -1.85 -4.01
C GLU A 79 21.04 -3.18 -4.79
N ALA A 80 20.12 -4.11 -4.51
CA ALA A 80 19.98 -5.35 -5.26
C ALA A 80 19.22 -5.18 -6.58
N ASN A 81 18.62 -4.02 -6.83
CA ASN A 81 18.00 -3.70 -8.10
C ASN A 81 19.11 -3.26 -9.09
N PRO A 82 19.38 -4.04 -10.16
CA PRO A 82 20.40 -3.69 -11.14
C PRO A 82 20.06 -2.41 -11.93
N LYS A 83 18.86 -1.85 -11.74
CA LYS A 83 18.40 -0.60 -12.33
C LYS A 83 17.59 0.20 -11.30
N GLN A 84 18.24 1.07 -10.54
CA GLN A 84 17.70 1.94 -9.47
C GLN A 84 16.61 2.96 -9.89
N THR A 85 15.78 2.63 -10.87
CA THR A 85 14.61 3.39 -11.33
C THR A 85 13.57 2.49 -11.99
N ASP A 86 13.92 1.23 -12.30
CA ASP A 86 13.03 0.25 -12.91
C ASP A 86 12.45 -0.62 -11.80
N PHE A 87 11.12 -0.75 -11.80
CA PHE A 87 10.37 -1.63 -10.92
C PHE A 87 10.90 -3.07 -10.96
N ALA A 88 11.40 -3.57 -9.82
CA ALA A 88 11.85 -4.95 -9.69
C ALA A 88 10.95 -5.73 -8.74
N LEU A 89 10.08 -6.59 -9.30
CA LEU A 89 9.32 -7.58 -8.53
C LEU A 89 10.27 -8.59 -7.89
N GLY A 90 10.16 -8.76 -6.58
CA GLY A 90 10.91 -9.74 -5.81
C GLY A 90 12.35 -9.34 -5.47
N TYR A 91 12.77 -8.10 -5.75
CA TYR A 91 14.12 -7.61 -5.46
C TYR A 91 14.10 -6.30 -4.66
N GLY A 92 14.04 -6.42 -3.34
CA GLY A 92 14.17 -5.31 -2.38
C GLY A 92 13.84 -5.76 -0.97
N LEU A 93 14.42 -5.09 0.03
CA LEU A 93 14.06 -5.28 1.43
C LEU A 93 12.84 -4.37 1.73
N PRO A 94 11.66 -4.92 2.07
CA PRO A 94 10.43 -4.13 2.21
C PRO A 94 10.35 -3.33 3.51
N PHE A 95 11.34 -3.50 4.42
CA PHE A 95 11.25 -3.02 5.79
C PHE A 95 11.12 -1.50 5.92
N GLU A 96 11.83 -0.73 5.09
CA GLU A 96 11.69 0.74 5.10
C GLU A 96 10.28 1.18 4.69
N SER A 97 9.68 0.53 3.70
CA SER A 97 8.29 0.80 3.30
C SER A 97 7.30 0.36 4.37
N LEU A 98 7.53 -0.77 5.03
CA LEU A 98 6.65 -1.28 6.09
C LEU A 98 6.68 -0.39 7.33
N ASP A 99 7.86 0.08 7.75
CA ASP A 99 7.98 1.07 8.81
C ASP A 99 7.33 2.40 8.42
N ALA A 100 7.46 2.83 7.17
CA ALA A 100 6.76 4.00 6.67
C ALA A 100 5.23 3.84 6.74
N TYR A 101 4.68 2.66 6.44
CA TYR A 101 3.23 2.43 6.58
C TYR A 101 2.79 2.55 8.04
N LEU A 102 3.56 1.99 8.97
CA LEU A 102 3.26 2.04 10.39
C LEU A 102 3.30 3.49 10.92
N ASP A 103 4.34 4.26 10.55
CA ASP A 103 4.46 5.68 10.90
C ASP A 103 3.30 6.50 10.34
N LEU A 104 2.95 6.29 9.07
CA LEU A 104 1.88 7.03 8.42
C LEU A 104 0.50 6.62 8.95
N HIS A 105 0.31 5.36 9.31
CA HIS A 105 -0.89 4.89 9.99
C HIS A 105 -1.03 5.50 11.39
N GLU A 106 0.05 5.63 12.16
CA GLU A 106 0.01 6.33 13.44
C GLU A 106 -0.32 7.83 13.27
N LEU A 107 0.26 8.46 12.25
CA LEU A 107 0.07 9.87 11.95
C LEU A 107 -1.34 10.21 11.47
N PHE A 108 -1.87 9.44 10.53
CA PHE A 108 -3.12 9.74 9.80
C PHE A 108 -4.28 8.81 10.18
N GLY A 109 -4.05 7.80 11.00
CA GLY A 109 -5.03 6.81 11.39
C GLY A 109 -5.54 5.99 10.20
N LYS A 110 -6.82 5.63 10.25
CA LYS A 110 -7.47 4.75 9.26
C LYS A 110 -7.51 5.32 7.84
N GLU A 111 -7.18 6.60 7.62
CA GLU A 111 -7.19 7.22 6.29
C GLU A 111 -5.79 7.43 5.72
N TRP A 112 -4.76 6.82 6.33
CA TRP A 112 -3.37 7.09 6.04
C TRP A 112 -2.96 6.98 4.57
N LEU A 113 -3.43 5.97 3.82
CA LEU A 113 -3.11 5.85 2.40
C LEU A 113 -3.61 7.06 1.59
N MET A 114 -4.84 7.48 1.84
CA MET A 114 -5.46 8.57 1.09
C MET A 114 -4.81 9.90 1.46
N LEU A 115 -4.61 10.15 2.76
CA LEU A 115 -3.99 11.38 3.25
C LEU A 115 -2.53 11.48 2.83
N THR A 116 -1.78 10.38 2.84
CA THR A 116 -0.40 10.32 2.32
C THR A 116 -0.35 10.73 0.85
N MET A 117 -1.21 10.15 0.02
CA MET A 117 -1.25 10.49 -1.41
C MET A 117 -1.67 11.94 -1.67
N MET A 118 -2.57 12.49 -0.85
CA MET A 118 -2.92 13.90 -0.93
C MET A 118 -1.73 14.80 -0.57
N GLU A 119 -0.96 14.48 0.46
CA GLU A 119 0.24 15.25 0.82
C GLU A 119 1.35 15.13 -0.23
N TYR A 120 1.58 13.93 -0.73
CA TYR A 120 2.53 13.69 -1.81
C TYR A 120 2.18 14.49 -3.07
N ALA A 121 0.93 14.43 -3.52
CA ALA A 121 0.48 15.16 -4.70
C ALA A 121 0.47 16.70 -4.50
N LYS A 122 0.16 17.20 -3.30
CA LYS A 122 0.31 18.64 -2.98
C LYS A 122 1.74 19.12 -3.19
N ARG A 123 2.73 18.30 -2.82
CA ARG A 123 4.15 18.63 -2.95
C ARG A 123 4.59 18.62 -4.41
N LEU A 124 4.18 17.62 -5.19
CA LEU A 124 4.43 17.62 -6.63
C LEU A 124 3.82 18.85 -7.33
N ALA A 125 2.67 19.32 -6.84
CA ALA A 125 1.99 20.52 -7.35
C ALA A 125 2.48 21.83 -6.72
N GLU A 126 3.47 21.80 -5.81
CA GLU A 126 3.97 22.94 -5.02
C GLU A 126 2.85 23.76 -4.31
N GLY A 127 1.74 23.13 -3.88
CA GLY A 127 0.60 23.87 -3.33
C GLY A 127 -0.65 23.07 -2.92
N GLU A 128 -1.76 23.76 -2.69
CA GLU A 128 -3.05 23.15 -2.32
C GLU A 128 -3.70 22.45 -3.53
N LEU A 129 -4.12 21.19 -3.36
CA LEU A 129 -4.91 20.47 -4.35
C LEU A 129 -6.37 20.94 -4.36
N ARG A 130 -6.94 21.15 -5.56
CA ARG A 130 -8.37 21.45 -5.76
C ARG A 130 -8.92 20.70 -6.97
N GLY A 131 -10.21 20.36 -6.94
CA GLY A 131 -10.92 19.77 -8.08
C GLY A 131 -10.24 18.53 -8.64
N ALA A 132 -9.84 18.56 -9.91
CA ALA A 132 -9.19 17.45 -10.61
C ALA A 132 -7.89 16.96 -9.95
N GLY A 133 -7.14 17.84 -9.25
CA GLY A 133 -5.93 17.45 -8.53
C GLY A 133 -6.20 16.50 -7.36
N MET A 134 -7.34 16.65 -6.68
CA MET A 134 -7.77 15.71 -5.63
C MET A 134 -8.09 14.34 -6.24
N LEU A 135 -8.79 14.30 -7.39
CA LEU A 135 -9.10 13.05 -8.07
C LEU A 135 -7.83 12.32 -8.54
N GLN A 136 -6.86 13.06 -9.09
CA GLN A 136 -5.56 12.51 -9.50
C GLN A 136 -4.77 11.93 -8.32
N ALA A 137 -4.86 12.54 -7.13
CA ALA A 137 -4.25 11.99 -5.93
C ALA A 137 -4.93 10.70 -5.42
N THR A 138 -6.25 10.57 -5.63
CA THR A 138 -7.00 9.38 -5.17
C THR A 138 -6.88 8.17 -6.10
N GLU A 139 -6.58 8.40 -7.38
CA GLU A 139 -6.55 7.36 -8.41
C GLU A 139 -5.49 6.27 -8.15
N PRO A 140 -4.25 6.58 -7.72
CA PRO A 140 -3.27 5.58 -7.29
C PRO A 140 -3.79 4.62 -6.22
N VAL A 141 -4.44 5.14 -5.16
CA VAL A 141 -5.01 4.31 -4.09
C VAL A 141 -6.14 3.42 -4.62
N ARG A 142 -6.96 3.93 -5.55
CA ARG A 142 -8.03 3.17 -6.20
C ARG A 142 -7.46 2.00 -7.02
N ARG A 143 -6.46 2.26 -7.87
CA ARG A 143 -5.77 1.24 -8.69
C ARG A 143 -5.13 0.16 -7.82
N ALA A 144 -4.48 0.56 -6.73
CA ALA A 144 -3.86 -0.36 -5.78
C ALA A 144 -4.90 -1.29 -5.14
N ARG A 145 -6.06 -0.75 -4.75
CA ARG A 145 -7.15 -1.54 -4.17
C ARG A 145 -7.72 -2.55 -5.16
N GLU A 146 -7.88 -2.17 -6.43
CA GLU A 146 -8.26 -3.10 -7.50
C GLU A 146 -7.18 -4.15 -7.79
N GLY A 147 -5.91 -3.80 -7.64
CA GLY A 147 -4.79 -4.74 -7.73
C GLY A 147 -4.87 -5.79 -6.62
N PHE A 148 -5.12 -5.35 -5.38
CA PHE A 148 -5.21 -6.22 -4.21
C PHE A 148 -6.37 -7.20 -4.31
N GLU A 149 -7.56 -6.74 -4.71
CA GLU A 149 -8.71 -7.63 -4.93
C GLU A 149 -8.43 -8.66 -6.03
N ARG A 150 -7.70 -8.29 -7.09
CA ARG A 150 -7.29 -9.23 -8.13
C ARG A 150 -6.27 -10.25 -7.63
N ALA A 151 -5.30 -9.83 -6.81
CA ALA A 151 -4.32 -10.72 -6.21
C ALA A 151 -5.01 -11.77 -5.31
N ARG A 152 -5.91 -11.33 -4.44
CA ARG A 152 -6.72 -12.22 -3.59
C ARG A 152 -7.62 -13.16 -4.40
N ALA A 153 -8.23 -12.65 -5.48
CA ALA A 153 -9.06 -13.49 -6.35
C ALA A 153 -8.25 -14.53 -7.14
N ALA A 154 -7.01 -14.23 -7.52
CA ALA A 154 -6.12 -15.20 -8.17
C ALA A 154 -5.77 -16.36 -7.23
N GLU A 155 -5.59 -16.09 -5.94
CA GLU A 155 -5.43 -17.12 -4.91
C GLU A 155 -6.71 -17.95 -4.73
N PHE A 156 -7.90 -17.34 -4.76
CA PHE A 156 -9.17 -18.07 -4.74
C PHE A 156 -9.33 -19.00 -5.95
N GLU A 157 -8.93 -18.57 -7.14
CA GLU A 157 -8.94 -19.42 -8.34
C GLU A 157 -7.91 -20.55 -8.28
N CYS A 158 -6.70 -20.30 -7.77
CA CYS A 158 -5.69 -21.34 -7.53
C CYS A 158 -6.12 -22.35 -6.45
N TYR A 159 -6.79 -21.90 -5.39
CA TYR A 159 -7.36 -22.74 -4.34
C TYR A 159 -8.56 -23.57 -4.83
N LEU A 160 -9.37 -23.00 -5.72
CA LEU A 160 -10.49 -23.70 -6.35
C LEU A 160 -10.08 -24.61 -7.52
N ALA A 161 -8.91 -24.42 -8.14
CA ALA A 161 -8.49 -25.23 -9.29
C ALA A 161 -8.48 -26.75 -8.99
N PRO A 162 -7.94 -27.23 -7.84
CA PRO A 162 -8.07 -28.63 -7.43
C PRO A 162 -9.52 -29.09 -7.24
N VAL A 163 -10.39 -28.22 -6.72
CA VAL A 163 -11.81 -28.52 -6.48
C VAL A 163 -12.58 -28.61 -7.80
N LYS A 164 -12.36 -27.65 -8.71
CA LYS A 164 -12.94 -27.63 -10.06
C LYS A 164 -12.50 -28.84 -10.88
N LEU A 165 -11.23 -29.25 -10.78
CA LEU A 165 -10.71 -30.48 -11.40
C LEU A 165 -11.39 -31.74 -10.87
N ARG A 166 -11.59 -31.85 -9.55
CA ARG A 166 -12.27 -32.99 -8.92
C ARG A 166 -13.75 -33.05 -9.30
N VAL A 167 -14.44 -31.92 -9.33
CA VAL A 167 -15.85 -31.83 -9.74
C VAL A 167 -15.99 -32.17 -11.23
N ALA A 168 -15.12 -31.66 -12.09
CA ALA A 168 -15.12 -32.00 -13.51
C ALA A 168 -14.85 -33.50 -13.76
N ALA A 169 -13.90 -34.10 -13.02
CA ALA A 169 -13.63 -35.53 -13.10
C ALA A 169 -14.81 -36.39 -12.60
N ALA A 170 -15.47 -35.99 -11.52
CA ALA A 170 -16.66 -36.67 -11.00
C ALA A 170 -17.84 -36.57 -11.97
N MET A 171 -18.05 -35.41 -12.60
CA MET A 171 -19.08 -35.22 -13.63
C MET A 171 -18.80 -36.03 -14.90
N ALA A 172 -17.54 -36.16 -15.31
CA ALA A 172 -17.14 -36.99 -16.44
C ALA A 172 -17.34 -38.49 -16.17
N ALA A 173 -17.10 -38.93 -14.93
CA ALA A 173 -17.32 -40.32 -14.52
C ALA A 173 -18.81 -40.69 -14.35
N ALA A 174 -19.68 -39.71 -14.10
CA ALA A 174 -21.12 -39.91 -13.95
C ALA A 174 -21.91 -39.91 -15.28
N ASN A 175 -21.26 -39.58 -16.40
CA ASN A 175 -21.85 -39.54 -17.75
C ASN A 175 -21.42 -40.74 -18.62
N ILE A 176 -20.95 -41.83 -18.01
CA ILE A 176 -20.69 -43.15 -18.61
C ILE A 176 -21.65 -44.16 -17.95
#